data_AF-A0A0P0R5G2-F1
#
_entry.id   AF-A0A0P0R5G2-F1
#
_cell.length_a   1.000
_cell.length_b   1.000
_cell.length_c   1.000
_cell.angle_alpha   90.00
_cell.angle_beta   90.00
_cell.angle_gamma   90.00
#
_symmetry.space_group_name_H-M   'P 1'
#
loop_
_entity.id
_entity.type
_entity.pdbx_description
1 polymer ?
#
loop_
_entity_poly.entity_id
_entity_poly.type
_entity_poly.pdbx_seq_one_letter_code
_entity_poly.pdbx_strand_id
1 'polypeptide(L)'
;MFSFFKRFKGSKAPDDTPEAPQADSGADVDMQEGAAPEAPAAARSQAVPDSADAPEFDPNYVPDAADFEDADDEAAEIIPPPVPEAAEKRSWLTRLRSGLSKTSSSITGIFVGAKIDEDLYEELETALLMSDAGVDATEFLLEALREKVRAERLTDPQQVKGALRTLLVELLKPLEKSLTLGHYQPTVMMIAGVNGAGKTTSIGKLAKHMQHFNQSVLLAAGDTFRAAAREQLAIWGQRNNVTVVQQESGDPAAVIFDAVGAARARKINVVMADTAGRLPTQLHLMEELRKVKRVVGKAMDGAPHEVLLVIDANTGQNALAQVKAFDDALGLTGLIVTKLDGTAKGGILAAIARQRPVPVYFIGVGEKVEDLQPFSAEEFSDALLG
;
A
#
# COMPACT_ATOMS: atom_id res chain seq x y z
N MET A 1 -8.61 59.76 1.48
CA MET A 1 -8.25 60.89 0.58
C MET A 1 -7.26 60.38 -0.46
N PHE A 2 -7.20 60.99 -1.67
CA PHE A 2 -6.25 60.81 -2.80
C PHE A 2 -5.46 59.48 -2.88
N SER A 3 -5.70 58.54 -3.83
CA SER A 3 -5.89 58.62 -5.30
C SER A 3 -4.62 58.91 -6.12
N PHE A 4 -4.19 57.93 -6.93
CA PHE A 4 -3.29 58.08 -8.09
C PHE A 4 -3.70 57.07 -9.18
N PHE A 5 -3.48 57.40 -10.48
CA PHE A 5 -4.32 56.84 -11.56
C PHE A 5 -3.65 56.81 -12.95
N LYS A 6 -3.84 55.73 -13.72
CA LYS A 6 -3.40 55.46 -15.13
C LYS A 6 -1.86 55.41 -15.37
N ARG A 7 -1.27 54.60 -16.28
CA ARG A 7 -1.66 53.79 -17.48
C ARG A 7 -1.42 54.46 -18.84
N PHE A 8 -0.33 54.05 -19.50
CA PHE A 8 -0.09 54.14 -20.95
C PHE A 8 0.65 52.87 -21.45
N LYS A 9 0.97 52.77 -22.76
CA LYS A 9 0.30 51.77 -23.61
C LYS A 9 1.01 51.40 -24.94
N GLY A 10 2.05 52.11 -25.36
CA GLY A 10 3.02 51.68 -26.41
C GLY A 10 2.70 52.05 -27.87
N SER A 11 3.75 52.11 -28.72
CA SER A 11 3.72 51.96 -30.19
C SER A 11 5.12 52.02 -30.87
N LYS A 12 5.52 50.92 -31.55
CA LYS A 12 6.41 50.76 -32.74
C LYS A 12 7.83 51.38 -32.84
N ALA A 13 8.67 50.71 -33.66
CA ALA A 13 10.04 51.06 -34.09
C ALA A 13 10.08 51.64 -35.53
N PRO A 14 11.26 51.88 -36.15
CA PRO A 14 11.89 50.81 -36.96
C PRO A 14 13.46 50.75 -36.97
N ASP A 15 13.97 49.69 -37.62
CA ASP A 15 15.26 49.41 -38.29
C ASP A 15 16.58 50.14 -37.94
N ASP A 16 17.65 49.33 -37.80
CA ASP A 16 18.86 49.46 -38.65
C ASP A 16 19.68 48.15 -38.68
N THR A 17 20.35 47.80 -39.78
CA THR A 17 21.31 46.66 -39.90
C THR A 17 22.16 46.77 -41.17
N PRO A 18 23.49 46.62 -41.11
CA PRO A 18 24.18 45.34 -41.39
C PRO A 18 25.28 45.06 -40.31
N GLU A 19 26.28 44.17 -40.40
CA GLU A 19 26.87 43.38 -41.50
C GLU A 19 27.56 42.09 -40.94
N ALA A 20 28.03 41.20 -41.83
CA ALA A 20 28.73 39.94 -41.46
C ALA A 20 30.26 40.10 -41.36
N PRO A 21 30.99 39.05 -40.94
CA PRO A 21 31.83 38.40 -41.96
C PRO A 21 31.82 36.85 -41.93
N GLN A 22 32.35 36.25 -43.00
CA GLN A 22 32.65 34.81 -43.17
C GLN A 22 34.15 34.61 -43.50
N ALA A 23 34.53 33.36 -43.82
CA ALA A 23 35.83 32.86 -44.31
C ALA A 23 36.88 32.50 -43.24
N ASP A 24 37.69 31.44 -43.38
CA ASP A 24 37.59 30.22 -44.23
C ASP A 24 38.60 29.14 -43.71
N SER A 25 38.46 27.88 -44.16
CA SER A 25 39.42 26.73 -44.22
C SER A 25 40.44 26.45 -43.09
N GLY A 26 40.86 25.20 -42.80
CA GLY A 26 40.51 23.88 -43.35
C GLY A 26 41.74 22.95 -43.44
N ALA A 27 41.71 21.76 -42.82
CA ALA A 27 42.73 20.69 -42.98
C ALA A 27 42.25 19.33 -42.42
N ASP A 28 42.75 18.23 -43.00
CA ASP A 28 42.39 16.82 -42.72
C ASP A 28 43.13 16.21 -41.50
N VAL A 29 42.56 15.13 -40.91
CA VAL A 29 43.31 13.89 -40.59
C VAL A 29 42.38 12.65 -40.59
N ASP A 30 42.89 11.53 -41.11
CA ASP A 30 42.53 10.11 -40.90
C ASP A 30 41.07 9.61 -40.89
N MET A 31 40.79 8.69 -41.83
CA MET A 31 39.92 7.54 -41.59
C MET A 31 40.77 6.37 -41.05
N GLN A 32 40.36 5.72 -39.96
CA GLN A 32 40.93 4.42 -39.57
C GLN A 32 39.84 3.34 -39.50
N GLU A 33 40.18 2.19 -40.06
CA GLU A 33 39.30 1.04 -40.28
C GLU A 33 39.28 0.13 -39.04
N GLY A 34 38.09 -0.12 -38.48
CA GLY A 34 37.94 -0.75 -37.16
C GLY A 34 36.84 -1.81 -37.11
N ALA A 35 37.22 -3.06 -37.37
CA ALA A 35 36.49 -4.33 -37.21
C ALA A 35 35.04 -4.30 -36.69
N ALA A 36 34.11 -4.80 -37.51
CA ALA A 36 32.77 -5.19 -37.03
C ALA A 36 32.87 -6.41 -36.09
N PRO A 37 32.10 -6.45 -34.97
CA PRO A 37 32.05 -7.62 -34.10
C PRO A 37 31.27 -8.76 -34.78
N GLU A 38 31.86 -9.96 -34.80
CA GLU A 38 31.20 -11.16 -35.33
C GLU A 38 29.97 -11.57 -34.51
N ALA A 39 28.92 -12.05 -35.18
CA ALA A 39 27.82 -12.71 -34.51
C ALA A 39 28.25 -14.10 -34.02
N PRO A 40 28.07 -14.45 -32.72
CA PRO A 40 28.43 -15.77 -32.22
C PRO A 40 27.59 -16.85 -32.91
N ALA A 41 28.26 -17.84 -33.50
CA ALA A 41 27.63 -18.87 -34.31
C ALA A 41 26.67 -19.76 -33.49
N ALA A 42 25.67 -20.32 -34.18
CA ALA A 42 24.65 -21.18 -33.57
C ALA A 42 25.28 -22.41 -32.88
N ALA A 43 25.22 -22.44 -31.56
CA ALA A 43 25.58 -23.61 -30.76
C ALA A 43 24.63 -24.77 -31.11
N ARG A 44 25.20 -25.93 -31.46
CA ARG A 44 24.42 -27.11 -31.84
C ARG A 44 23.67 -27.67 -30.63
N SER A 45 22.44 -28.13 -30.86
CA SER A 45 21.67 -28.87 -29.86
C SER A 45 22.48 -30.06 -29.32
N GLN A 46 22.60 -30.13 -28.00
CA GLN A 46 23.00 -31.36 -27.30
C GLN A 46 21.73 -32.09 -26.90
N ALA A 47 21.61 -33.36 -27.29
CA ALA A 47 20.47 -34.20 -26.92
C ALA A 47 20.54 -34.53 -25.43
N VAL A 48 19.44 -34.31 -24.72
CA VAL A 48 19.22 -34.82 -23.36
C VAL A 48 19.02 -36.34 -23.47
N PRO A 49 19.62 -37.17 -22.59
CA PRO A 49 19.39 -38.61 -22.62
C PRO A 49 17.93 -38.96 -22.32
N ASP A 50 17.45 -40.02 -22.96
CA ASP A 50 16.09 -40.55 -22.84
C ASP A 50 15.82 -41.04 -21.41
N SER A 51 14.85 -40.44 -20.72
CA SER A 51 14.51 -40.73 -19.32
C SER A 51 13.16 -41.43 -19.22
N ALA A 52 13.12 -42.67 -19.72
CA ALA A 52 11.94 -43.53 -19.68
C ALA A 52 11.67 -44.09 -18.26
N ASP A 53 11.16 -43.23 -17.37
CA ASP A 53 10.52 -43.64 -16.11
C ASP A 53 9.58 -42.52 -15.59
N ALA A 54 8.50 -42.28 -16.33
CA ALA A 54 7.38 -41.44 -15.90
C ALA A 54 6.14 -42.33 -15.76
N PRO A 55 5.41 -42.32 -14.63
CA PRO A 55 4.24 -43.18 -14.45
C PRO A 55 3.13 -42.77 -15.42
N GLU A 56 2.64 -43.73 -16.21
CA GLU A 56 1.56 -43.49 -17.16
C GLU A 56 0.24 -43.16 -16.44
N PHE A 57 -0.48 -42.18 -16.98
CA PHE A 57 -1.78 -41.74 -16.47
C PHE A 57 -2.89 -42.61 -17.06
N ASP A 58 -3.58 -43.40 -16.24
CA ASP A 58 -4.77 -44.15 -16.67
C ASP A 58 -5.99 -43.21 -16.78
N PRO A 59 -6.54 -42.97 -18.00
CA PRO A 59 -7.71 -42.12 -18.19
C PRO A 59 -9.02 -42.73 -17.65
N ASN A 60 -9.00 -43.97 -17.14
CA ASN A 60 -10.16 -44.68 -16.58
C ASN A 60 -10.14 -44.81 -15.05
N TYR A 61 -9.20 -44.16 -14.35
CA TYR A 61 -9.18 -44.19 -12.88
C TYR A 61 -10.42 -43.49 -12.30
N VAL A 62 -11.41 -44.29 -11.93
CA VAL A 62 -12.54 -43.88 -11.08
C VAL A 62 -12.21 -44.34 -9.65
N PRO A 63 -12.02 -43.44 -8.67
CA PRO A 63 -11.85 -43.85 -7.28
C PRO A 63 -13.12 -44.51 -6.76
N ASP A 64 -12.96 -45.58 -5.98
CA ASP A 64 -14.10 -46.36 -5.49
C ASP A 64 -14.96 -45.54 -4.50
N ALA A 65 -16.28 -45.71 -4.60
CA ALA A 65 -17.26 -44.87 -3.92
C ALA A 65 -17.81 -45.53 -2.64
N ALA A 66 -16.90 -46.07 -1.83
CA ALA A 66 -17.19 -46.79 -0.60
C ALA A 66 -16.14 -46.47 0.48
N ASP A 67 -16.33 -45.33 1.17
CA ASP A 67 -15.92 -45.05 2.56
C ASP A 67 -16.39 -43.63 2.94
N PHE A 68 -17.71 -43.49 3.10
CA PHE A 68 -18.37 -42.34 3.71
C PHE A 68 -19.30 -42.83 4.81
N GLU A 69 -18.72 -43.38 5.88
CA GLU A 69 -19.43 -43.53 7.16
C GLU A 69 -19.30 -42.24 7.97
N ASP A 70 -20.30 -41.96 8.82
CA ASP A 70 -20.49 -40.65 9.45
C ASP A 70 -19.35 -40.26 10.41
N ALA A 71 -18.96 -38.98 10.35
CA ALA A 71 -18.10 -38.32 11.33
C ALA A 71 -18.81 -37.06 11.83
N ASP A 72 -19.05 -36.99 13.14
CA ASP A 72 -19.99 -36.06 13.77
C ASP A 72 -19.63 -34.56 13.66
N ASP A 73 -20.64 -33.70 13.86
CA ASP A 73 -20.55 -32.25 14.04
C ASP A 73 -19.83 -31.84 15.35
N GLU A 74 -18.57 -32.27 15.54
CA GLU A 74 -17.68 -31.62 16.52
C GLU A 74 -17.14 -30.31 15.94
N ALA A 75 -17.78 -29.20 16.34
CA ALA A 75 -17.32 -27.85 16.02
C ALA A 75 -15.92 -27.60 16.61
N ALA A 76 -14.89 -27.77 15.77
CA ALA A 76 -13.49 -27.63 16.16
C ALA A 76 -13.23 -26.27 16.83
N GLU A 77 -12.93 -26.29 18.13
CA GLU A 77 -12.66 -25.10 18.92
C GLU A 77 -11.37 -24.42 18.41
N ILE A 78 -11.53 -23.35 17.62
CA ILE A 78 -10.42 -22.61 17.05
C ILE A 78 -9.68 -21.90 18.20
N ILE A 79 -8.57 -22.51 18.62
CA ILE A 79 -7.65 -21.98 19.63
C ILE A 79 -7.36 -20.51 19.29
N PRO A 80 -7.67 -19.55 20.19
CA PRO A 80 -7.45 -18.14 19.89
C PRO A 80 -5.96 -17.89 19.65
N PRO A 81 -5.61 -16.98 18.73
CA PRO A 81 -4.21 -16.72 18.39
C PRO A 81 -3.41 -16.32 19.64
N PRO A 82 -2.15 -16.79 19.76
CA PRO A 82 -1.34 -16.47 20.94
C PRO A 82 -1.22 -14.97 21.10
N VAL A 83 -1.52 -14.47 22.31
CA VAL A 83 -1.40 -13.04 22.62
C VAL A 83 0.07 -12.64 22.43
N PRO A 84 0.40 -11.69 21.54
CA PRO A 84 1.80 -11.34 21.25
C PRO A 84 2.53 -10.96 22.53
N GLU A 85 3.73 -11.52 22.73
CA GLU A 85 4.44 -11.40 23.99
C GLU A 85 4.69 -9.92 24.35
N ALA A 86 4.66 -9.59 25.63
CA ALA A 86 4.82 -8.21 26.08
C ALA A 86 6.17 -7.59 25.65
N ALA A 87 7.18 -8.40 25.36
CA ALA A 87 8.43 -7.97 24.75
C ALA A 87 8.27 -7.52 23.29
N GLU A 88 7.53 -8.29 22.48
CA GLU A 88 7.26 -7.96 21.07
C GLU A 88 6.43 -6.68 20.95
N LYS A 89 5.38 -6.52 21.77
CA LYS A 89 4.57 -5.29 21.80
C LYS A 89 5.38 -4.05 22.16
N ARG A 90 6.28 -4.15 23.16
CA ARG A 90 7.22 -3.05 23.50
C ARG A 90 8.18 -2.74 22.35
N SER A 91 8.69 -3.78 21.68
CA SER A 91 9.58 -3.66 20.51
C SER A 91 8.86 -2.97 19.34
N TRP A 92 7.60 -3.34 19.08
CA TRP A 92 6.72 -2.70 18.09
C TRP A 92 6.46 -1.23 18.40
N LEU A 93 5.95 -0.90 19.59
CA LEU A 93 5.65 0.48 19.99
C LEU A 93 6.89 1.40 19.94
N THR A 94 8.08 0.83 20.13
CA THR A 94 9.36 1.54 19.96
C THR A 94 9.65 1.83 18.47
N ARG A 95 9.40 0.87 17.57
CA ARG A 95 9.54 1.10 16.11
C ARG A 95 8.49 2.06 15.58
N LEU A 96 7.24 1.99 16.05
CA LEU A 96 6.15 2.90 15.67
C LEU A 96 6.46 4.35 16.08
N ARG A 97 6.88 4.60 17.33
CA ARG A 97 7.37 5.91 17.80
C ARG A 97 8.58 6.39 17.00
N SER A 98 9.55 5.51 16.71
CA SER A 98 10.74 5.84 15.92
C SER A 98 10.38 6.25 14.49
N GLY A 99 9.47 5.53 13.84
CA GLY A 99 9.02 5.82 12.48
C GLY A 99 8.31 7.16 12.39
N LEU A 100 7.34 7.40 13.28
CA LEU A 100 6.54 8.63 13.33
C LEU A 100 7.28 9.85 13.93
N SER A 101 8.50 9.66 14.43
CA SER A 101 9.28 10.65 15.21
C SER A 101 9.33 12.06 14.61
N LYS A 102 9.42 12.20 13.28
CA LYS A 102 9.39 13.52 12.62
C LYS A 102 8.04 14.22 12.75
N THR A 103 6.95 13.49 12.47
CA THR A 103 5.57 14.02 12.64
C THR A 103 5.30 14.31 14.11
N SER A 104 5.71 13.40 15.00
CA SER A 104 5.56 13.53 16.45
C SER A 104 6.27 14.76 17.01
N SER A 105 7.55 14.97 16.65
CA SER A 105 8.34 16.10 17.17
C SER A 105 7.74 17.46 16.82
N SER A 106 7.18 17.61 15.61
CA SER A 106 6.53 18.85 15.17
C SER A 106 5.25 19.19 15.93
N ILE A 107 4.50 18.19 16.40
CA ILE A 107 3.26 18.41 17.16
C ILE A 107 3.53 18.50 18.66
N THR A 108 4.40 17.64 19.19
CA THR A 108 4.70 17.57 20.63
C THR A 108 5.54 18.72 21.14
N GLY A 109 6.42 19.29 20.29
CA GLY A 109 7.25 20.45 20.65
C GLY A 109 6.45 21.70 21.03
N ILE A 110 5.28 21.89 20.42
CA ILE A 110 4.37 23.01 20.68
C ILE A 110 3.93 23.05 22.15
N PHE A 111 3.72 21.89 22.79
CA PHE A 111 3.26 21.83 24.18
C PHE A 111 4.37 22.07 25.24
N VAL A 112 5.60 22.40 24.81
CA VAL A 112 6.76 22.57 25.71
C VAL A 112 6.87 24.02 26.19
N GLY A 113 6.23 24.32 27.32
CA GLY A 113 6.29 25.64 27.96
C GLY A 113 5.36 26.70 27.36
N ALA A 114 4.49 26.32 26.42
CA ALA A 114 3.44 27.15 25.88
C ALA A 114 2.41 27.58 26.94
N LYS A 115 1.52 28.49 26.53
CA LYS A 115 0.31 28.88 27.27
C LYS A 115 -0.92 28.34 26.55
N ILE A 116 -2.09 28.46 27.16
CA ILE A 116 -3.37 28.11 26.54
C ILE A 116 -4.04 29.41 26.07
N ASP A 117 -3.49 29.98 25.01
CA ASP A 117 -3.96 31.16 24.29
C ASP A 117 -4.19 30.83 22.80
N GLU A 118 -4.51 31.82 21.96
CA GLU A 118 -4.86 31.59 20.55
C GLU A 118 -3.63 31.16 19.72
N ASP A 119 -2.45 31.71 20.00
CA ASP A 119 -1.15 31.37 19.41
C ASP A 119 -0.89 29.84 19.44
N LEU A 120 -1.21 29.17 20.56
CA LEU A 120 -1.12 27.70 20.70
C LEU A 120 -1.96 26.95 19.65
N TYR A 121 -3.17 27.44 19.35
CA TYR A 121 -4.05 26.80 18.37
C TYR A 121 -3.60 27.11 16.93
N GLU A 122 -3.05 28.28 16.64
CA GLU A 122 -2.48 28.61 15.32
C GLU A 122 -1.21 27.80 15.02
N GLU A 123 -0.33 27.59 16.01
CA GLU A 123 0.82 26.68 15.88
C GLU A 123 0.35 25.22 15.67
N LEU A 124 -0.66 24.77 16.41
CA LEU A 124 -1.20 23.42 16.28
C LEU A 124 -1.91 23.20 14.92
N GLU A 125 -2.65 24.20 14.43
CA GLU A 125 -3.23 24.21 13.07
C GLU A 125 -2.13 24.03 12.03
N THR A 126 -1.08 24.86 12.13
CA THR A 126 0.06 24.84 11.22
C THR A 126 0.74 23.47 11.20
N ALA A 127 1.01 22.87 12.37
CA ALA A 127 1.63 21.54 12.46
C ALA A 127 0.73 20.42 11.92
N LEU A 128 -0.57 20.45 12.21
CA LEU A 128 -1.52 19.46 11.68
C LEU A 128 -1.61 19.54 10.15
N LEU A 129 -1.74 20.75 9.58
CA LEU A 129 -1.74 20.95 8.12
C LEU A 129 -0.40 20.53 7.47
N MET A 130 0.74 20.91 8.06
CA MET A 130 2.07 20.47 7.60
C MET A 130 2.25 18.94 7.67
N SER A 131 1.53 18.26 8.57
CA SER A 131 1.55 16.79 8.66
C SER A 131 0.67 16.06 7.63
N ASP A 132 0.12 16.76 6.63
CA ASP A 132 -0.88 16.26 5.68
C ASP A 132 -2.21 15.81 6.32
N ALA A 133 -2.57 16.30 7.52
CA ALA A 133 -3.88 16.01 8.13
C ALA A 133 -5.07 16.53 7.30
N GLY A 134 -4.89 17.62 6.55
CA GLY A 134 -5.93 18.22 5.72
C GLY A 134 -6.92 19.08 6.52
N VAL A 135 -7.51 20.07 5.84
CA VAL A 135 -8.31 21.14 6.45
C VAL A 135 -9.46 20.59 7.29
N ASP A 136 -10.32 19.75 6.71
CA ASP A 136 -11.53 19.20 7.36
C ASP A 136 -11.25 18.33 8.61
N ALA A 137 -10.00 17.91 8.81
CA ALA A 137 -9.54 17.16 9.99
C ALA A 137 -8.88 18.07 11.01
N THR A 138 -8.06 19.02 10.56
CA THR A 138 -7.47 20.04 11.42
C THR A 138 -8.55 20.92 12.07
N GLU A 139 -9.47 21.47 11.29
CA GLU A 139 -10.58 22.31 11.79
C GLU A 139 -11.42 21.54 12.83
N PHE A 140 -11.80 20.30 12.52
CA PHE A 140 -12.57 19.43 13.41
C PHE A 140 -11.84 19.13 14.73
N LEU A 141 -10.54 18.81 14.67
CA LEU A 141 -9.74 18.56 15.88
C LEU A 141 -9.57 19.83 16.73
N LEU A 142 -9.37 20.99 16.11
CA LEU A 142 -9.19 22.26 16.83
C LEU A 142 -10.48 22.76 17.47
N GLU A 143 -11.62 22.66 16.78
CA GLU A 143 -12.93 23.01 17.33
C GLU A 143 -13.26 22.13 18.54
N ALA A 144 -13.19 20.81 18.39
CA ALA A 144 -13.43 19.87 19.47
C ALA A 144 -12.44 20.03 20.63
N LEU A 145 -11.18 20.36 20.36
CA LEU A 145 -10.17 20.62 21.40
C LEU A 145 -10.50 21.90 22.18
N ARG A 146 -10.88 22.99 21.49
CA ARG A 146 -11.29 24.26 22.12
C ARG A 146 -12.54 24.07 22.99
N GLU A 147 -13.51 23.26 22.55
CA GLU A 147 -14.67 22.89 23.37
C GLU A 147 -14.28 22.08 24.60
N LYS A 148 -13.47 21.02 24.42
CA LYS A 148 -13.03 20.12 25.49
C LYS A 148 -12.20 20.85 26.56
N VAL A 149 -11.28 21.73 26.15
CA VAL A 149 -10.50 22.60 27.04
C VAL A 149 -11.41 23.51 27.88
N ARG A 150 -12.45 24.10 27.27
CA ARG A 150 -13.42 24.97 27.97
C ARG A 150 -14.32 24.19 28.92
N ALA A 151 -14.79 23.01 28.53
CA ALA A 151 -15.68 22.16 29.31
C ALA A 151 -14.97 21.56 30.54
N GLU A 152 -13.79 21.00 30.34
CA GLU A 152 -12.99 20.36 31.40
C GLU A 152 -12.13 21.37 32.20
N ARG A 153 -12.09 22.64 31.76
CA ARG A 153 -11.32 23.75 32.34
C ARG A 153 -9.83 23.44 32.47
N LEU A 154 -9.24 22.93 31.39
CA LEU A 154 -7.84 22.52 31.35
C LEU A 154 -6.93 23.76 31.46
N THR A 155 -5.95 23.71 32.36
CA THR A 155 -5.05 24.84 32.68
C THR A 155 -3.57 24.57 32.40
N ASP A 156 -3.22 23.32 32.10
CA ASP A 156 -1.86 22.87 31.76
C ASP A 156 -1.81 22.41 30.29
N PRO A 157 -0.88 22.91 29.45
CA PRO A 157 -0.68 22.42 28.08
C PRO A 157 -0.55 20.90 27.96
N GLN A 158 -0.05 20.19 28.97
CA GLN A 158 0.02 18.72 28.97
C GLN A 158 -1.36 18.06 29.14
N GLN A 159 -2.32 18.73 29.78
CA GLN A 159 -3.72 18.32 29.76
C GLN A 159 -4.33 18.54 28.37
N VAL A 160 -4.02 19.66 27.71
CA VAL A 160 -4.46 19.94 26.32
C VAL A 160 -3.91 18.89 25.34
N LYS A 161 -2.64 18.52 25.48
CA LYS A 161 -2.00 17.40 24.76
C LYS A 161 -2.75 16.08 24.98
N GLY A 162 -3.15 15.78 26.22
CA GLY A 162 -3.96 14.61 26.56
C GLY A 162 -5.36 14.64 25.96
N ALA A 163 -6.01 15.81 25.93
CA ALA A 163 -7.30 16.01 25.28
C ALA A 163 -7.20 15.81 23.76
N LEU A 164 -6.14 16.32 23.12
CA LEU A 164 -5.84 16.09 21.70
C LEU A 164 -5.60 14.61 21.39
N ARG A 165 -4.91 13.86 22.26
CA ARG A 165 -4.76 12.39 22.13
C ARG A 165 -6.12 11.71 22.09
N THR A 166 -7.01 12.02 23.04
CA THR A 166 -8.35 11.42 23.09
C THR A 166 -9.15 11.72 21.82
N LEU A 167 -9.17 12.97 21.36
CA LEU A 167 -9.86 13.38 20.13
C LEU A 167 -9.25 12.74 18.86
N LEU A 168 -7.94 12.51 18.83
CA LEU A 168 -7.27 11.82 17.73
C LEU A 168 -7.60 10.32 17.71
N VAL A 169 -7.68 9.67 18.88
CA VAL A 169 -8.15 8.27 18.98
C VAL A 169 -9.60 8.16 18.52
N GLU A 170 -10.48 9.05 18.98
CA GLU A 170 -11.89 9.10 18.57
C GLU A 170 -12.03 9.31 17.06
N LEU A 171 -11.27 10.26 16.48
CA LEU A 171 -11.24 10.50 15.04
C LEU A 171 -10.75 9.29 14.24
N LEU A 172 -9.70 8.61 14.70
CA LEU A 172 -9.10 7.48 13.99
C LEU A 172 -9.84 6.15 14.20
N LYS A 173 -10.71 6.02 15.22
CA LYS A 173 -11.40 4.77 15.55
C LYS A 173 -12.23 4.17 14.41
N PRO A 174 -12.93 4.94 13.55
CA PRO A 174 -13.63 4.38 12.38
C PRO A 174 -12.72 3.68 11.36
N LEU A 175 -11.40 3.92 11.39
CA LEU A 175 -10.43 3.20 10.57
C LEU A 175 -9.97 1.88 11.21
N GLU A 176 -10.18 1.68 12.52
CA GLU A 176 -9.68 0.51 13.23
C GLU A 176 -10.60 -0.70 13.05
N LYS A 177 -10.15 -1.69 12.26
CA LYS A 177 -10.86 -2.95 12.03
C LYS A 177 -9.85 -4.09 11.87
N SER A 178 -10.14 -5.26 12.44
CA SER A 178 -9.36 -6.47 12.20
C SER A 178 -9.70 -7.11 10.85
N LEU A 179 -8.70 -7.69 10.18
CA LEU A 179 -8.88 -8.53 9.01
C LEU A 179 -9.26 -9.96 9.48
N THR A 180 -10.53 -10.33 9.34
CA THR A 180 -11.03 -11.65 9.79
C THR A 180 -10.89 -12.70 8.69
N LEU A 181 -10.40 -13.89 9.05
CA LEU A 181 -10.24 -15.05 8.17
C LEU A 181 -11.17 -16.19 8.59
N GLY A 182 -11.34 -17.19 7.73
CA GLY A 182 -12.17 -18.38 8.01
C GLY A 182 -13.63 -18.31 7.55
N HIS A 183 -14.16 -17.11 7.23
CA HIS A 183 -15.50 -16.99 6.63
C HIS A 183 -15.61 -17.58 5.20
N TYR A 184 -14.47 -17.72 4.50
CA TYR A 184 -14.38 -18.23 3.14
C TYR A 184 -13.14 -19.12 3.01
N GLN A 185 -13.20 -20.16 2.19
CA GLN A 185 -12.06 -21.04 1.92
C GLN A 185 -11.88 -21.25 0.40
N PRO A 186 -10.89 -20.60 -0.24
CA PRO A 186 -9.98 -19.59 0.30
C PRO A 186 -10.64 -18.22 0.48
N THR A 187 -10.18 -17.44 1.47
CA THR A 187 -10.37 -15.98 1.46
C THR A 187 -9.50 -15.39 0.33
N VAL A 188 -10.11 -15.13 -0.82
CA VAL A 188 -9.49 -14.41 -1.95
C VAL A 188 -9.39 -12.91 -1.66
N MET A 189 -8.19 -12.35 -1.81
CA MET A 189 -7.85 -10.94 -1.62
C MET A 189 -7.22 -10.35 -2.88
N MET A 190 -7.66 -9.16 -3.28
CA MET A 190 -7.06 -8.40 -4.39
C MET A 190 -6.28 -7.20 -3.83
N ILE A 191 -4.96 -7.15 -4.09
CA ILE A 191 -4.09 -6.08 -3.59
C ILE A 191 -3.83 -5.07 -4.71
N ALA A 192 -4.43 -3.89 -4.58
CA ALA A 192 -4.39 -2.78 -5.53
C ALA A 192 -3.53 -1.61 -5.02
N GLY A 193 -3.23 -0.65 -5.90
CA GLY A 193 -2.43 0.54 -5.59
C GLY A 193 -1.35 0.84 -6.61
N VAL A 194 -0.83 2.07 -6.57
CA VAL A 194 0.10 2.60 -7.57
C VAL A 194 1.50 1.97 -7.49
N ASN A 195 2.29 2.10 -8.55
CA ASN A 195 3.72 1.76 -8.54
C ASN A 195 4.46 2.54 -7.44
N GLY A 196 5.41 1.88 -6.77
CA GLY A 196 6.18 2.48 -5.69
C GLY A 196 5.51 2.45 -4.32
N ALA A 197 4.18 2.25 -4.23
CA ALA A 197 3.44 2.18 -2.97
C ALA A 197 3.63 0.88 -2.16
N GLY A 198 4.58 0.02 -2.53
CA GLY A 198 4.97 -1.13 -1.70
C GLY A 198 4.05 -2.36 -1.77
N LYS A 199 3.21 -2.52 -2.80
CA LYS A 199 2.29 -3.68 -2.96
C LYS A 199 2.95 -5.04 -2.75
N THR A 200 3.86 -5.42 -3.65
CA THR A 200 4.53 -6.72 -3.68
C THR A 200 5.29 -7.01 -2.37
N THR A 201 5.91 -5.97 -1.78
CA THR A 201 6.52 -6.03 -0.43
C THR A 201 5.47 -6.30 0.65
N SER A 202 4.33 -5.60 0.63
CA SER A 202 3.25 -5.77 1.60
C SER A 202 2.63 -7.16 1.52
N ILE A 203 2.45 -7.71 0.31
CA ILE A 203 2.01 -9.09 0.09
C ILE A 203 3.01 -10.08 0.70
N GLY A 204 4.32 -9.87 0.46
CA GLY A 204 5.38 -10.69 1.03
C GLY A 204 5.43 -10.66 2.57
N LYS A 205 5.22 -9.50 3.19
CA LYS A 205 5.11 -9.37 4.65
C LYS A 205 3.81 -10.00 5.19
N LEU A 206 2.67 -9.70 4.57
CA LEU A 206 1.35 -10.18 4.97
C LEU A 206 1.24 -11.71 4.85
N ALA A 207 1.87 -12.32 3.84
CA ALA A 207 1.94 -13.77 3.71
C ALA A 207 2.66 -14.40 4.91
N LYS A 208 3.76 -13.79 5.36
CA LYS A 208 4.51 -14.29 6.52
C LYS A 208 3.78 -14.03 7.85
N HIS A 209 3.04 -12.93 7.94
CA HIS A 209 2.14 -12.64 9.07
C HIS A 209 0.99 -13.66 9.15
N MET A 210 0.35 -13.99 8.03
CA MET A 210 -0.69 -15.03 7.94
C MET A 210 -0.16 -16.42 8.32
N GLN A 211 1.04 -16.79 7.87
CA GLN A 211 1.71 -18.04 8.26
C GLN A 211 1.97 -18.13 9.78
N HIS A 212 2.25 -17.01 10.46
CA HIS A 212 2.43 -16.99 11.92
C HIS A 212 1.12 -17.34 12.67
N PHE A 213 -0.03 -17.06 12.07
CA PHE A 213 -1.36 -17.50 12.55
C PHE A 213 -1.84 -18.81 11.89
N ASN A 214 -0.88 -19.67 11.50
CA ASN A 214 -1.10 -20.99 10.89
C ASN A 214 -1.96 -21.00 9.61
N GLN A 215 -2.13 -19.86 8.94
CA GLN A 215 -2.91 -19.78 7.70
C GLN A 215 -2.04 -20.18 6.51
N SER A 216 -2.52 -21.13 5.71
CA SER A 216 -1.91 -21.45 4.41
C SER A 216 -2.24 -20.36 3.39
N VAL A 217 -1.23 -19.96 2.62
CA VAL A 217 -1.29 -18.84 1.66
C VAL A 217 -0.90 -19.35 0.27
N LEU A 218 -1.53 -18.80 -0.76
CA LEU A 218 -1.10 -18.89 -2.16
C LEU A 218 -1.07 -17.48 -2.76
N LEU A 219 -0.04 -17.18 -3.57
CA LEU A 219 0.12 -15.87 -4.22
C LEU A 219 -0.22 -15.97 -5.72
N ALA A 220 -0.84 -14.94 -6.28
CA ALA A 220 -1.11 -14.82 -7.71
C ALA A 220 -0.39 -13.60 -8.31
N ALA A 221 0.40 -13.82 -9.36
CA ALA A 221 1.27 -12.81 -9.97
C ALA A 221 0.56 -11.98 -11.05
N GLY A 222 -0.46 -11.20 -10.66
CA GLY A 222 -1.30 -10.43 -11.58
C GLY A 222 -0.68 -9.15 -12.16
N ASP A 223 0.50 -8.70 -11.73
CA ASP A 223 1.26 -7.65 -12.45
C ASP A 223 1.99 -8.26 -13.67
N THR A 224 1.23 -8.81 -14.62
CA THR A 224 1.79 -9.62 -15.73
C THR A 224 2.68 -8.79 -16.66
N PHE A 225 2.36 -7.50 -16.82
CA PHE A 225 3.12 -6.50 -17.58
C PHE A 225 4.55 -6.30 -17.10
N ARG A 226 4.84 -6.52 -15.81
CA ARG A 226 6.14 -6.23 -15.21
C ARG A 226 6.84 -7.52 -14.81
N ALA A 227 7.69 -8.04 -15.70
CA ALA A 227 8.50 -9.25 -15.43
C ALA A 227 9.23 -9.19 -14.07
N ALA A 228 9.88 -8.07 -13.76
CA ALA A 228 10.55 -7.85 -12.47
C ALA A 228 9.60 -7.83 -11.25
N ALA A 229 8.31 -7.54 -11.43
CA ALA A 229 7.31 -7.63 -10.35
C ALA A 229 6.91 -9.09 -10.08
N ARG A 230 6.74 -9.88 -11.15
CA ARG A 230 6.51 -11.33 -11.06
C ARG A 230 7.70 -12.03 -10.41
N GLU A 231 8.92 -11.69 -10.83
CA GLU A 231 10.17 -12.17 -10.22
C GLU A 231 10.30 -11.76 -8.74
N GLN A 232 10.01 -10.50 -8.40
CA GLN A 232 10.00 -10.03 -7.01
C GLN A 232 8.97 -10.80 -6.15
N LEU A 233 7.78 -11.10 -6.70
CA LEU A 233 6.77 -11.90 -6.00
C LEU A 233 7.20 -13.38 -5.86
N ALA A 234 7.86 -13.94 -6.88
CA ALA A 234 8.44 -15.29 -6.83
C ALA A 234 9.52 -15.42 -5.76
N ILE A 235 10.40 -14.41 -5.62
CA ILE A 235 11.41 -14.33 -4.55
C ILE A 235 10.74 -14.26 -3.17
N TRP A 236 9.66 -13.47 -3.01
CA TRP A 236 8.88 -13.46 -1.76
C TRP A 236 8.20 -14.80 -1.47
N GLY A 237 7.68 -15.48 -2.50
CA GLY A 237 7.14 -16.84 -2.39
C GLY A 237 8.19 -17.83 -1.89
N GLN A 238 9.34 -17.90 -2.56
CA GLN A 238 10.46 -18.75 -2.16
C GLN A 238 10.94 -18.45 -0.74
N ARG A 239 11.12 -17.17 -0.39
CA ARG A 239 11.55 -16.72 0.96
C ARG A 239 10.58 -17.15 2.06
N ASN A 240 9.28 -17.19 1.77
CA ASN A 240 8.26 -17.58 2.73
C ASN A 240 7.86 -19.07 2.64
N ASN A 241 8.41 -19.85 1.70
CA ASN A 241 7.93 -21.18 1.33
C ASN A 241 6.43 -21.20 0.97
N VAL A 242 6.03 -20.29 0.06
CA VAL A 242 4.66 -20.08 -0.41
C VAL A 242 4.59 -20.29 -1.93
N THR A 243 3.57 -21.00 -2.41
CA THR A 243 3.33 -21.19 -3.86
C THR A 243 2.95 -19.86 -4.51
N VAL A 244 3.61 -19.54 -5.64
CA VAL A 244 3.25 -18.43 -6.52
C VAL A 244 2.71 -18.97 -7.84
N VAL A 245 1.47 -18.65 -8.17
CA VAL A 245 0.86 -18.92 -9.48
C VAL A 245 1.18 -17.74 -10.40
N GLN A 246 1.83 -18.03 -11.52
CA GLN A 246 2.29 -17.05 -12.50
C GLN A 246 2.29 -17.65 -13.91
N GLN A 247 2.18 -16.78 -14.91
CA GLN A 247 2.31 -17.12 -16.33
C GLN A 247 3.38 -16.20 -16.95
N GLU A 248 4.11 -16.67 -17.97
CA GLU A 248 5.18 -15.87 -18.61
C GLU A 248 4.65 -14.64 -19.35
N SER A 249 3.50 -14.82 -20.00
CA SER A 249 2.63 -13.78 -20.54
C SER A 249 1.18 -14.24 -20.38
N GLY A 250 0.25 -13.31 -20.15
CA GLY A 250 -1.14 -13.67 -19.88
C GLY A 250 -1.97 -12.49 -19.36
N ASP A 251 -3.28 -12.69 -19.39
CA ASP A 251 -4.27 -11.78 -18.79
C ASP A 251 -4.15 -11.85 -17.25
N PRO A 252 -3.93 -10.73 -16.53
CA PRO A 252 -3.96 -10.69 -15.06
C PRO A 252 -5.16 -11.42 -14.45
N ALA A 253 -6.31 -11.29 -15.11
CA ALA A 253 -7.55 -11.91 -14.67
C ALA A 253 -7.54 -13.45 -14.75
N ALA A 254 -6.81 -14.03 -15.71
CA ALA A 254 -6.67 -15.49 -15.86
C ALA A 254 -5.71 -16.07 -14.81
N VAL A 255 -4.55 -15.44 -14.60
CA VAL A 255 -3.57 -15.86 -13.56
C VAL A 255 -4.23 -15.97 -12.17
N ILE A 256 -5.13 -15.02 -11.85
CA ILE A 256 -5.82 -15.00 -10.56
C ILE A 256 -7.00 -16.01 -10.54
N PHE A 257 -7.70 -16.22 -11.66
CA PHE A 257 -8.72 -17.28 -11.77
C PHE A 257 -8.11 -18.67 -11.51
N ASP A 258 -7.00 -18.98 -12.16
CA ASP A 258 -6.25 -20.23 -11.98
C ASP A 258 -5.75 -20.39 -10.53
N ALA A 259 -5.27 -19.30 -9.93
CA ALA A 259 -4.83 -19.27 -8.53
C ALA A 259 -5.95 -19.61 -7.53
N VAL A 260 -7.16 -19.09 -7.75
CA VAL A 260 -8.34 -19.42 -6.92
C VAL A 260 -8.75 -20.88 -7.11
N GLY A 261 -8.73 -21.41 -8.34
CA GLY A 261 -8.98 -22.83 -8.61
C GLY A 261 -7.96 -23.74 -7.92
N ALA A 262 -6.67 -23.45 -8.07
CA ALA A 262 -5.59 -24.20 -7.42
C ALA A 262 -5.65 -24.15 -5.90
N ALA A 263 -6.00 -23.00 -5.32
CA ALA A 263 -6.17 -22.84 -3.87
C ALA A 263 -7.36 -23.65 -3.33
N ARG A 264 -8.51 -23.65 -4.02
CA ARG A 264 -9.67 -24.48 -3.67
C ARG A 264 -9.32 -25.97 -3.71
N ALA A 265 -8.69 -26.44 -4.78
CA ALA A 265 -8.27 -27.84 -4.93
C ALA A 265 -7.27 -28.28 -3.84
N ARG A 266 -6.43 -27.37 -3.35
CA ARG A 266 -5.43 -27.60 -2.30
C ARG A 266 -5.92 -27.23 -0.88
N LYS A 267 -7.21 -26.90 -0.70
CA LYS A 267 -7.84 -26.45 0.56
C LYS A 267 -7.14 -25.27 1.26
N ILE A 268 -6.44 -24.41 0.50
CA ILE A 268 -5.67 -23.27 1.01
C ILE A 268 -6.59 -22.23 1.68
N ASN A 269 -6.12 -21.58 2.75
CA ASN A 269 -6.92 -20.62 3.53
C ASN A 269 -7.01 -19.25 2.86
N VAL A 270 -5.93 -18.74 2.26
CA VAL A 270 -5.89 -17.38 1.68
C VAL A 270 -5.26 -17.38 0.27
N VAL A 271 -5.88 -16.64 -0.66
CA VAL A 271 -5.25 -16.28 -1.94
C VAL A 271 -5.00 -14.78 -1.96
N MET A 272 -3.76 -14.35 -2.22
CA MET A 272 -3.41 -12.94 -2.39
C MET A 272 -2.94 -12.66 -3.82
N ALA A 273 -3.70 -11.82 -4.53
CA ALA A 273 -3.36 -11.38 -5.87
C ALA A 273 -2.64 -10.03 -5.87
N ASP A 274 -1.39 -10.00 -6.35
CA ASP A 274 -0.76 -8.73 -6.76
C ASP A 274 -1.37 -8.27 -8.10
N THR A 275 -1.32 -6.97 -8.38
CA THR A 275 -1.94 -6.36 -9.55
C THR A 275 -1.06 -5.28 -10.18
N ALA A 276 -1.28 -4.98 -11.46
CA ALA A 276 -0.59 -3.88 -12.14
C ALA A 276 -0.70 -2.58 -11.32
N GLY A 277 0.41 -1.87 -11.14
CA GLY A 277 0.42 -0.57 -10.44
C GLY A 277 0.55 0.66 -11.34
N ARG A 278 0.69 0.45 -12.66
CA ARG A 278 0.79 1.53 -13.65
C ARG A 278 0.44 1.02 -15.05
N LEU A 279 -0.65 1.54 -15.60
CA LEU A 279 -0.97 1.49 -17.03
C LEU A 279 -0.79 2.89 -17.65
N PRO A 280 -0.95 3.09 -18.97
CA PRO A 280 -0.70 4.39 -19.62
C PRO A 280 -1.53 5.56 -19.07
N THR A 281 -2.71 5.29 -18.49
CA THR A 281 -3.52 6.26 -17.75
C THR A 281 -4.10 5.63 -16.48
N GLN A 282 -4.51 6.47 -15.51
CA GLN A 282 -5.25 6.00 -14.33
C GLN A 282 -6.61 5.39 -14.71
N LEU A 283 -7.27 5.90 -15.76
CA LEU A 283 -8.53 5.35 -16.25
C LEU A 283 -8.38 3.89 -16.69
N HIS A 284 -7.36 3.60 -17.49
CA HIS A 284 -7.11 2.23 -17.95
C HIS A 284 -6.76 1.30 -16.77
N LEU A 285 -6.01 1.79 -15.78
CA LEU A 285 -5.74 1.06 -14.54
C LEU A 285 -7.03 0.70 -13.78
N MET A 286 -7.99 1.63 -13.66
CA MET A 286 -9.27 1.35 -13.02
C MET A 286 -10.14 0.39 -13.85
N GLU A 287 -10.08 0.44 -15.18
CA GLU A 287 -10.77 -0.51 -16.06
C GLU A 287 -10.23 -1.94 -15.92
N GLU A 288 -8.90 -2.10 -15.89
CA GLU A 288 -8.27 -3.41 -15.71
C GLU A 288 -8.56 -3.99 -14.32
N LEU A 289 -8.42 -3.20 -13.25
CA LEU A 289 -8.71 -3.67 -11.88
C LEU A 289 -10.21 -4.03 -11.72
N ARG A 290 -11.12 -3.33 -12.39
CA ARG A 290 -12.55 -3.72 -12.46
C ARG A 290 -12.78 -4.98 -13.27
N LYS A 291 -12.01 -5.22 -14.34
CA LYS A 291 -12.04 -6.47 -15.13
C LYS A 291 -11.55 -7.64 -14.26
N VAL A 292 -10.43 -7.48 -13.55
CA VAL A 292 -9.89 -8.46 -12.61
C VAL A 292 -10.92 -8.79 -11.53
N LYS A 293 -11.47 -7.80 -10.81
CA LYS A 293 -12.51 -8.03 -9.78
C LYS A 293 -13.68 -8.87 -10.32
N ARG A 294 -14.15 -8.56 -11.53
CA ARG A 294 -15.27 -9.24 -12.20
C ARG A 294 -14.96 -10.68 -12.65
N VAL A 295 -13.72 -11.00 -12.95
CA VAL A 295 -13.31 -12.38 -13.33
C VAL A 295 -13.02 -13.21 -12.09
N VAL A 296 -12.45 -12.62 -11.03
CA VAL A 296 -12.26 -13.29 -9.74
C VAL A 296 -13.60 -13.75 -9.15
N GLY A 297 -14.64 -12.91 -9.22
CA GLY A 297 -16.02 -13.29 -8.85
C GLY A 297 -16.69 -14.35 -9.74
N LYS A 298 -16.02 -14.85 -10.80
CA LYS A 298 -16.43 -16.05 -11.54
C LYS A 298 -15.69 -17.31 -11.11
N ALA A 299 -14.54 -17.19 -10.43
CA ALA A 299 -13.77 -18.33 -9.91
C ALA A 299 -14.34 -18.85 -8.59
N MET A 300 -14.92 -17.93 -7.81
CA MET A 300 -15.56 -18.18 -6.52
C MET A 300 -16.61 -17.09 -6.28
N ASP A 301 -17.80 -17.49 -5.84
CA ASP A 301 -18.90 -16.56 -5.59
C ASP A 301 -18.58 -15.67 -4.39
N GLY A 302 -18.98 -14.39 -4.46
CA GLY A 302 -18.58 -13.37 -3.48
C GLY A 302 -17.11 -12.89 -3.54
N ALA A 303 -16.25 -13.48 -4.38
CA ALA A 303 -14.84 -13.10 -4.48
C ALA A 303 -14.61 -11.86 -5.39
N PRO A 304 -13.53 -11.08 -5.19
CA PRO A 304 -12.63 -11.10 -4.04
C PRO A 304 -13.33 -10.54 -2.80
N HIS A 305 -13.23 -11.28 -1.70
CA HIS A 305 -13.89 -10.94 -0.44
C HIS A 305 -13.25 -9.73 0.23
N GLU A 306 -11.95 -9.52 -0.01
CA GLU A 306 -11.20 -8.35 0.42
C GLU A 306 -10.55 -7.66 -0.80
N VAL A 307 -10.69 -6.33 -0.87
CA VAL A 307 -10.01 -5.48 -1.85
C VAL A 307 -9.18 -4.46 -1.08
N LEU A 308 -7.86 -4.67 -1.07
CA LEU A 308 -6.92 -3.92 -0.25
C LEU A 308 -6.19 -2.89 -1.10
N LEU A 309 -6.25 -1.62 -0.73
CA LEU A 309 -5.41 -0.58 -1.35
C LEU A 309 -4.14 -0.37 -0.52
N VAL A 310 -2.97 -0.51 -1.15
CA VAL A 310 -1.69 -0.13 -0.55
C VAL A 310 -1.34 1.31 -0.92
N ILE A 311 -1.14 2.17 0.08
CA ILE A 311 -0.76 3.57 -0.07
C ILE A 311 0.60 3.87 0.58
N ASP A 312 1.24 4.94 0.12
CA ASP A 312 2.52 5.44 0.64
C ASP A 312 2.27 6.75 1.39
N ALA A 313 2.54 6.76 2.70
CA ALA A 313 2.31 7.93 3.56
C ALA A 313 3.07 9.18 3.10
N ASN A 314 4.21 9.02 2.42
CA ASN A 314 5.01 10.15 1.91
C ASN A 314 4.32 10.90 0.77
N THR A 315 3.28 10.33 0.16
CA THR A 315 2.50 11.02 -0.88
C THR A 315 1.50 12.03 -0.31
N GLY A 316 1.27 12.04 1.01
CA GLY A 316 0.42 13.02 1.70
C GLY A 316 -1.01 13.00 1.17
N GLN A 317 -1.63 14.17 0.98
CA GLN A 317 -2.97 14.33 0.42
C GLN A 317 -3.21 13.63 -0.94
N ASN A 318 -2.16 13.30 -1.71
CA ASN A 318 -2.31 12.46 -2.91
C ASN A 318 -2.75 11.02 -2.59
N ALA A 319 -2.46 10.51 -1.40
CA ALA A 319 -2.97 9.22 -0.93
C ALA A 319 -4.49 9.26 -0.71
N LEU A 320 -5.02 10.37 -0.16
CA LEU A 320 -6.47 10.54 0.02
C LEU A 320 -7.20 10.60 -1.31
N ALA A 321 -6.63 11.29 -2.30
CA ALA A 321 -7.15 11.28 -3.67
C ALA A 321 -7.14 9.86 -4.29
N GLN A 322 -6.09 9.06 -4.03
CA GLN A 322 -6.04 7.65 -4.44
C GLN A 322 -7.08 6.79 -3.72
N VAL A 323 -7.24 6.92 -2.40
CA VAL A 323 -8.25 6.17 -1.62
C VAL A 323 -9.64 6.40 -2.22
N LYS A 324 -10.04 7.66 -2.45
CA LYS A 324 -11.32 7.99 -3.09
C LYS A 324 -11.44 7.36 -4.49
N ALA A 325 -10.46 7.58 -5.36
CA ALA A 325 -10.52 7.13 -6.75
C ALA A 325 -10.53 5.59 -6.91
N PHE A 326 -9.77 4.86 -6.08
CA PHE A 326 -9.79 3.39 -6.08
C PHE A 326 -11.04 2.83 -5.41
N ASP A 327 -11.60 3.48 -4.38
CA ASP A 327 -12.84 3.05 -3.73
C ASP A 327 -14.07 3.27 -4.62
N ASP A 328 -14.20 4.44 -5.25
CA ASP A 328 -15.21 4.71 -6.28
C ASP A 328 -15.07 3.79 -7.51
N ALA A 329 -13.89 3.19 -7.72
CA ALA A 329 -13.65 2.26 -8.81
C ALA A 329 -13.90 0.79 -8.47
N LEU A 330 -13.59 0.36 -7.24
CA LEU A 330 -13.47 -1.05 -6.88
C LEU A 330 -14.28 -1.47 -5.65
N GLY A 331 -14.70 -0.55 -4.79
CA GLY A 331 -15.22 -0.85 -3.44
C GLY A 331 -14.14 -1.52 -2.60
N LEU A 332 -13.32 -0.71 -1.92
CA LEU A 332 -12.26 -1.15 -1.03
C LEU A 332 -12.85 -1.68 0.27
N THR A 333 -12.25 -2.74 0.80
CA THR A 333 -12.63 -3.31 2.11
C THR A 333 -11.64 -2.93 3.21
N GLY A 334 -10.40 -2.60 2.81
CA GLY A 334 -9.37 -2.12 3.72
C GLY A 334 -8.18 -1.44 3.02
N LEU A 335 -7.36 -0.78 3.83
CA LEU A 335 -6.13 -0.08 3.44
C LEU A 335 -4.91 -0.72 4.11
N ILE A 336 -3.77 -0.64 3.43
CA ILE A 336 -2.43 -0.87 3.99
C ILE A 336 -1.62 0.41 3.81
N VAL A 337 -1.19 1.04 4.90
CA VAL A 337 -0.44 2.31 4.84
C VAL A 337 1.04 2.03 5.07
N THR A 338 1.86 2.29 4.06
CA THR A 338 3.30 1.98 4.08
C THR A 338 4.16 3.24 4.20
N LYS A 339 5.42 3.04 4.59
CA LYS A 339 6.47 4.08 4.69
C LYS A 339 6.09 5.22 5.63
N LEU A 340 5.46 4.87 6.76
CA LEU A 340 5.24 5.78 7.89
C LEU A 340 6.56 6.03 8.66
N ASP A 341 7.59 5.25 8.40
CA ASP A 341 8.96 5.48 8.88
C ASP A 341 9.62 6.69 8.22
N GLY A 342 10.13 7.60 9.06
CA GLY A 342 10.88 8.76 8.60
C GLY A 342 10.05 9.79 7.85
N THR A 343 8.72 9.72 7.90
CA THR A 343 7.83 10.71 7.28
C THR A 343 7.39 11.80 8.25
N ALA A 344 7.25 13.02 7.74
CA ALA A 344 6.58 14.12 8.44
C ALA A 344 5.06 14.16 8.14
N LYS A 345 4.58 13.29 7.25
CA LYS A 345 3.23 13.31 6.67
C LYS A 345 2.27 12.32 7.36
N GLY A 346 2.49 12.05 8.65
CA GLY A 346 1.72 11.03 9.40
C GLY A 346 0.24 11.38 9.62
N GLY A 347 -0.14 12.66 9.47
CA GLY A 347 -1.52 13.13 9.63
C GLY A 347 -2.50 12.60 8.58
N ILE A 348 -2.02 12.03 7.46
CA ILE A 348 -2.87 11.54 6.36
C ILE A 348 -3.98 10.56 6.79
N LEU A 349 -3.80 9.82 7.88
CA LEU A 349 -4.87 8.97 8.44
C LEU A 349 -6.06 9.78 8.96
N ALA A 350 -5.83 10.96 9.56
CA ALA A 350 -6.92 11.85 10.00
C ALA A 350 -7.74 12.36 8.81
N ALA A 351 -7.08 12.68 7.69
CA ALA A 351 -7.73 13.09 6.45
C ALA A 351 -8.63 11.99 5.86
N ILE A 352 -8.14 10.75 5.86
CA ILE A 352 -8.88 9.56 5.44
C ILE A 352 -10.09 9.32 6.36
N ALA A 353 -9.89 9.40 7.68
CA ALA A 353 -10.97 9.24 8.66
C ALA A 353 -12.12 10.24 8.49
N ARG A 354 -11.83 11.51 8.16
CA ARG A 354 -12.87 12.52 7.89
C ARG A 354 -13.57 12.31 6.54
N GLN A 355 -12.80 12.11 5.46
CA GLN A 355 -13.35 12.27 4.10
C GLN A 355 -13.66 10.96 3.36
N ARG A 356 -13.09 9.82 3.77
CA ARG A 356 -13.36 8.50 3.18
C ARG A 356 -12.89 7.37 4.12
N PRO A 357 -13.65 7.05 5.19
CA PRO A 357 -13.22 6.12 6.24
C PRO A 357 -13.28 4.64 5.80
N VAL A 358 -12.44 4.28 4.82
CA VAL A 358 -12.12 2.88 4.50
C VAL A 358 -11.22 2.34 5.62
N PRO A 359 -11.52 1.19 6.24
CA PRO A 359 -10.72 0.69 7.35
C PRO A 359 -9.25 0.52 7.02
N VAL A 360 -8.35 0.83 7.94
CA VAL A 360 -6.92 0.52 7.83
C VAL A 360 -6.70 -0.80 8.55
N TYR A 361 -6.31 -1.85 7.81
CA TYR A 361 -5.98 -3.14 8.42
C TYR A 361 -4.55 -3.17 8.94
N PHE A 362 -3.59 -2.61 8.19
CA PHE A 362 -2.17 -2.67 8.53
C PHE A 362 -1.43 -1.34 8.30
N ILE A 363 -0.44 -1.08 9.15
CA ILE A 363 0.51 0.02 9.01
C ILE A 363 1.96 -0.50 8.95
N GLY A 364 2.77 0.15 8.12
CA GLY A 364 4.15 -0.23 7.80
C GLY A 364 5.16 0.87 8.13
N VAL A 365 6.09 0.58 9.05
CA VAL A 365 7.12 1.51 9.59
C VAL A 365 8.55 0.96 9.42
N GLY A 366 8.85 0.44 8.23
CA GLY A 366 10.18 -0.07 7.88
C GLY A 366 10.16 -1.15 6.80
N GLU A 367 11.33 -1.71 6.50
CA GLU A 367 11.51 -2.70 5.44
C GLU A 367 11.31 -4.15 5.90
N LYS A 368 11.51 -4.46 7.20
CA LYS A 368 11.51 -5.83 7.70
C LYS A 368 10.11 -6.40 7.82
N VAL A 369 9.97 -7.72 7.95
CA VAL A 369 8.66 -8.39 7.98
C VAL A 369 7.86 -7.96 9.20
N GLU A 370 8.52 -7.90 10.35
CA GLU A 370 8.00 -7.46 11.65
C GLU A 370 7.60 -5.97 11.69
N ASP A 371 7.92 -5.18 10.66
CA ASP A 371 7.58 -3.75 10.56
C ASP A 371 6.21 -3.49 9.90
N LEU A 372 5.47 -4.54 9.53
CA LEU A 372 4.06 -4.46 9.16
C LEU A 372 3.22 -5.07 10.29
N GLN A 373 2.35 -4.27 10.91
CA GLN A 373 1.49 -4.70 12.02
C GLN A 373 0.05 -4.21 11.83
N PRO A 374 -0.93 -4.84 12.51
CA PRO A 374 -2.31 -4.36 12.53
C PRO A 374 -2.40 -2.90 12.99
N PHE A 375 -3.35 -2.15 12.44
CA PHE A 375 -3.60 -0.78 12.89
C PHE A 375 -4.35 -0.75 14.24
N SER A 376 -3.96 0.21 15.09
CA SER A 376 -4.67 0.58 16.31
C SER A 376 -4.69 2.11 16.40
N ALA A 377 -5.88 2.69 16.54
CA ALA A 377 -6.04 4.13 16.69
C ALA A 377 -5.38 4.65 17.98
N GLU A 378 -5.36 3.82 19.03
CA GLU A 378 -4.70 4.13 20.30
C GLU A 378 -3.17 4.08 20.18
N GLU A 379 -2.60 2.98 19.71
CA GLU A 379 -1.13 2.85 19.59
C GLU A 379 -0.54 3.90 18.63
N PHE A 380 -1.26 4.26 17.56
CA PHE A 380 -0.86 5.29 16.62
C PHE A 380 -0.93 6.70 17.23
N SER A 381 -1.97 7.00 18.00
CA SER A 381 -2.10 8.31 18.69
C SER A 381 -1.07 8.47 19.81
N ASP A 382 -0.79 7.39 20.56
CA ASP A 382 0.31 7.34 21.53
C ASP A 382 1.68 7.50 20.86
N ALA A 383 1.87 6.96 19.66
CA ALA A 383 3.13 7.10 18.96
C ALA A 383 3.32 8.47 18.27
N LEU A 384 2.24 9.18 17.94
CA LEU A 384 2.29 10.58 17.50
C LEU A 384 2.50 11.56 18.64
N LEU A 385 1.83 11.37 19.78
CA LEU A 385 1.86 12.35 20.86
C LEU A 385 2.84 12.01 21.99
N GLY A 386 3.33 10.77 22.09
CA GLY A 386 4.42 10.38 22.98
C GLY A 386 3.96 9.94 24.36
#